data_AF-B6WPT1-F1
#
_entry.id   AF-B6WPT1-F1
#
_cell.length_a   1.000
_cell.length_b   1.000
_cell.length_c   1.000
_cell.angle_alpha   90.00
_cell.angle_beta   90.00
_cell.angle_gamma   90.00
#
_symmetry.space_group_name_H-M   'P 1'
#
loop_
_entity.id
_entity.type
_entity.pdbx_description
1 polymer ?
#
loop_
_entity_poly.entity_id
_entity_poly.type
_entity_poly.pdbx_seq_one_letter_code
_entity_poly.pdbx_strand_id
1 'polypeptide(L)'
;MTDSQCMGRLLASATHDMRNVLAVIRESAGLAQDMVQLAAGADKSADPRVIKALKEAQQQILRGAALAECMEYLAQVSHSENENAPCDLARVASTFCLMAARRARAVQMVLECADSEEPVWSAVPALAVLRALLDIFDLCASVGGQVKLRFSAGRQNKVEGIIIEVCDGANRDMALAALTGSPLLNARPRPGWQALLMPWRDPAQRFFLSISACGSED
;
A
#
# COMPACT_ATOMS: atom_id res chain seq x y z
N MET A 1 0.63 16.54 7.07
CA MET A 1 -0.66 16.12 6.48
C MET A 1 -1.64 15.86 7.62
N THR A 2 -2.93 16.17 7.50
CA THR A 2 -3.91 15.81 8.56
C THR A 2 -4.43 14.39 8.37
N ASP A 3 -5.01 13.79 9.41
CA ASP A 3 -5.52 12.41 9.36
C ASP A 3 -6.69 12.28 8.38
N SER A 4 -7.59 13.27 8.35
CA SER A 4 -8.67 13.35 7.36
C SER A 4 -8.14 13.42 5.92
N GLN A 5 -7.05 14.16 5.68
CA GLN A 5 -6.39 14.20 4.36
C GLN A 5 -5.77 12.85 4.00
N CYS A 6 -5.09 12.19 4.95
CA CYS A 6 -4.50 10.87 4.75
C CYS A 6 -5.59 9.85 4.35
N MET A 7 -6.64 9.75 5.17
CA MET A 7 -7.78 8.86 4.91
C MET A 7 -8.45 9.17 3.58
N GLY A 8 -8.78 10.43 3.31
CA GLY A 8 -9.44 10.84 2.07
C GLY A 8 -8.63 10.43 0.84
N ARG A 9 -7.30 10.54 0.90
CA ARG A 9 -6.40 10.14 -0.21
C ARG A 9 -6.32 8.63 -0.40
N LEU A 10 -6.28 7.85 0.68
CA LEU A 10 -6.27 6.38 0.63
C LEU A 10 -7.63 5.84 0.18
N LEU A 11 -8.73 6.34 0.72
CA LEU A 11 -10.09 5.95 0.34
C LEU A 11 -10.42 6.29 -1.11
N ALA A 12 -10.02 7.47 -1.59
CA ALA A 12 -10.21 7.84 -3.00
C ALA A 12 -9.45 6.89 -3.95
N SER A 13 -8.23 6.49 -3.56
CA SER A 13 -7.42 5.53 -4.28
C SER A 13 -8.07 4.14 -4.31
N ALA A 14 -8.46 3.62 -3.14
CA ALA A 14 -9.11 2.32 -2.99
C ALA A 14 -10.48 2.25 -3.69
N THR A 15 -11.31 3.28 -3.56
CA THR A 15 -12.63 3.35 -4.20
C THR A 15 -12.53 3.32 -5.73
N HIS A 16 -11.52 3.98 -6.28
CA HIS A 16 -11.28 3.90 -7.72
C HIS A 16 -10.81 2.50 -8.14
N ASP A 17 -9.96 1.84 -7.36
CA ASP A 17 -9.59 0.44 -7.62
C ASP A 17 -10.79 -0.50 -7.50
N MET A 18 -11.70 -0.27 -6.56
CA MET A 18 -12.96 -1.01 -6.44
C MET A 18 -13.85 -0.84 -7.68
N ARG A 19 -13.96 0.39 -8.22
CA ARG A 19 -14.68 0.62 -9.48
C ARG A 19 -14.07 -0.15 -10.64
N ASN A 20 -12.74 -0.24 -10.70
CA ASN A 20 -12.05 -1.04 -11.72
C ASN A 20 -12.33 -2.53 -11.55
N VAL A 21 -12.30 -3.05 -10.32
CA VAL A 21 -12.68 -4.45 -10.00
C VAL A 21 -14.08 -4.76 -10.53
N LEU A 22 -15.07 -3.91 -10.21
CA LEU A 22 -16.46 -4.11 -10.67
C LEU A 22 -16.59 -4.03 -12.20
N ALA A 23 -15.84 -3.13 -12.84
CA ALA A 23 -15.85 -3.00 -14.30
C ALA A 23 -15.34 -4.27 -14.99
N VAL A 24 -14.21 -4.81 -14.52
CA VAL A 24 -13.63 -6.04 -15.08
C VAL A 24 -14.53 -7.25 -14.81
N ILE A 25 -15.11 -7.37 -13.60
CA ILE A 25 -16.07 -8.46 -13.30
C ILE A 25 -17.25 -8.41 -14.29
N ARG A 26 -17.81 -7.22 -14.52
CA ARG A 26 -18.93 -7.03 -15.46
C ARG A 26 -18.54 -7.42 -16.89
N GLU A 27 -17.36 -7.02 -17.34
CA GLU A 27 -16.86 -7.35 -18.68
C GLU A 27 -16.59 -8.86 -18.84
N SER A 28 -15.88 -9.46 -17.89
CA SER A 28 -15.60 -10.91 -17.89
C SER A 28 -16.90 -11.74 -17.84
N ALA A 29 -17.89 -11.32 -17.05
CA ALA A 29 -19.20 -11.97 -16.99
C ALA A 29 -19.97 -11.86 -18.32
N GLY A 30 -19.98 -10.68 -18.94
CA GLY A 30 -20.59 -10.48 -20.27
C GLY A 30 -19.95 -11.34 -21.35
N LEU A 31 -18.61 -11.38 -21.40
CA LEU A 31 -17.86 -12.23 -22.33
C LEU A 31 -18.17 -13.72 -22.11
N ALA A 32 -18.21 -14.18 -20.86
CA ALA A 32 -18.55 -15.56 -20.55
C ALA A 32 -19.98 -15.90 -21.00
N GLN A 33 -20.93 -15.00 -20.78
CA GLN A 33 -22.32 -15.17 -21.21
C GLN A 33 -22.45 -15.25 -22.73
N ASP A 34 -21.79 -14.34 -23.47
CA ASP A 34 -21.82 -14.33 -24.94
C ASP A 34 -21.26 -15.64 -25.52
N MET A 35 -20.16 -16.15 -24.95
CA MET A 35 -19.56 -17.42 -25.38
C MET A 35 -20.48 -18.62 -25.10
N VAL A 36 -21.17 -18.64 -23.95
CA VAL A 36 -22.13 -19.70 -23.63
C VAL A 36 -23.33 -19.66 -24.59
N GLN A 37 -23.83 -18.47 -24.94
CA GLN A 37 -24.93 -18.32 -25.91
C GLN A 37 -24.54 -18.79 -27.31
N LEU A 38 -23.32 -18.50 -27.76
CA LEU A 38 -22.79 -18.97 -29.04
C LEU A 38 -22.58 -20.49 -29.08
N ALA A 39 -22.37 -21.12 -27.93
CA ALA A 39 -22.20 -22.57 -27.79
C ALA A 39 -23.53 -23.34 -27.62
N ALA A 40 -24.67 -22.64 -27.50
CA ALA A 40 -25.97 -23.26 -27.28
C ALA A 40 -26.34 -24.20 -28.44
N GLY A 41 -26.33 -25.51 -28.17
CA GLY A 41 -26.63 -26.57 -29.14
C GLY A 41 -25.46 -27.51 -29.47
N ALA A 42 -24.26 -27.29 -28.93
CA ALA A 42 -23.12 -28.18 -29.10
C ALA A 42 -22.84 -28.99 -27.82
N ASP A 43 -22.79 -30.32 -27.92
CA ASP A 43 -22.33 -31.22 -26.85
C ASP A 43 -20.80 -31.18 -26.75
N LYS A 44 -20.27 -30.04 -26.31
CA LYS A 44 -18.83 -29.74 -26.26
C LYS A 44 -18.40 -29.29 -24.88
N SER A 45 -17.17 -29.64 -24.51
CA SER A 45 -16.50 -29.18 -23.30
C SER A 45 -16.47 -27.65 -23.19
N ALA A 46 -16.42 -27.12 -21.97
CA ALA A 46 -16.36 -25.69 -21.69
C ALA A 46 -15.28 -24.97 -22.52
N ASP A 47 -15.66 -23.88 -23.19
CA ASP A 47 -14.75 -23.07 -24.03
C ASP A 47 -13.61 -22.51 -23.15
N PRO A 48 -12.33 -22.71 -23.52
CA PRO A 48 -11.19 -22.13 -22.82
C PRO A 48 -11.29 -20.62 -22.55
N ARG A 49 -12.00 -19.87 -23.41
CA ARG A 49 -12.26 -18.43 -23.24
C ARG A 49 -13.22 -18.14 -22.09
N VAL A 50 -14.25 -18.97 -21.91
CA VAL A 50 -15.15 -18.89 -20.75
C VAL A 50 -14.36 -19.16 -19.47
N ILE A 51 -13.52 -20.20 -19.48
CA ILE A 51 -12.66 -20.53 -18.32
C ILE A 51 -11.74 -19.36 -17.99
N LYS A 52 -11.13 -18.72 -19.01
CA LYS A 52 -10.28 -17.54 -18.82
C LYS A 52 -11.06 -16.37 -18.20
N ALA A 53 -12.24 -16.04 -18.75
CA ALA A 53 -13.07 -14.96 -18.24
C ALA A 53 -13.51 -15.20 -16.79
N LEU A 54 -13.88 -16.43 -16.43
CA LEU A 54 -14.23 -16.78 -15.05
C LEU A 54 -13.04 -16.66 -14.10
N LYS A 55 -11.83 -17.06 -14.53
CA LYS A 55 -10.61 -16.88 -13.74
C LYS A 55 -10.29 -15.40 -13.52
N GLU A 56 -10.44 -14.56 -14.54
CA GLU A 56 -10.25 -13.11 -14.43
C GLU A 56 -11.26 -12.51 -13.44
N ALA A 57 -12.55 -12.84 -13.56
CA ALA A 57 -13.58 -12.40 -12.62
C ALA A 57 -13.27 -12.85 -11.18
N GLN A 58 -12.86 -14.11 -10.98
CA GLN A 58 -12.49 -14.64 -9.67
C GLN A 58 -11.32 -13.87 -9.04
N GLN A 59 -10.27 -13.57 -9.82
CA GLN A 59 -9.14 -12.77 -9.35
C GLN A 59 -9.56 -11.35 -8.93
N GLN A 60 -10.47 -10.73 -9.69
CA GLN A 60 -11.01 -9.41 -9.33
C GLN A 60 -11.89 -9.46 -8.09
N ILE A 61 -12.69 -10.51 -7.89
CA ILE A 61 -13.48 -10.71 -6.66
C ILE A 61 -12.56 -10.79 -5.44
N LEU A 62 -11.50 -11.58 -5.50
CA LEU A 62 -10.52 -11.69 -4.40
C LEU A 62 -9.86 -10.34 -4.11
N ARG A 63 -9.46 -9.61 -5.15
CA ARG A 63 -8.91 -8.26 -5.01
C ARG A 63 -9.92 -7.28 -4.40
N GLY A 64 -11.18 -7.36 -4.81
CA GLY A 64 -12.28 -6.56 -4.27
C GLY A 64 -12.50 -6.83 -2.79
N ALA A 65 -12.52 -8.11 -2.38
CA ALA A 65 -12.65 -8.49 -0.98
C ALA A 65 -11.52 -7.91 -0.12
N ALA A 66 -10.26 -8.06 -0.55
CA ALA A 66 -9.11 -7.51 0.17
C ALA A 66 -9.16 -5.97 0.29
N LEU A 67 -9.61 -5.27 -0.75
CA LEU A 67 -9.81 -3.82 -0.70
C LEU A 67 -10.94 -3.42 0.27
N ALA A 68 -12.04 -4.18 0.30
CA ALA A 68 -13.14 -3.93 1.22
C ALA A 68 -12.70 -4.11 2.68
N GLU A 69 -11.95 -5.18 3.00
CA GLU A 69 -11.37 -5.40 4.33
C GLU A 69 -10.42 -4.26 4.75
N CYS A 70 -9.59 -3.76 3.83
CA CYS A 70 -8.73 -2.61 4.09
C CYS A 70 -9.53 -1.33 4.38
N MET A 71 -10.61 -1.09 3.63
CA MET A 71 -11.49 0.06 3.83
C MET A 71 -12.25 -0.04 5.15
N GLU A 72 -12.70 -1.23 5.53
CA GLU A 72 -13.31 -1.49 6.84
C GLU A 72 -12.31 -1.25 7.97
N TYR A 73 -11.09 -1.76 7.85
CA TYR A 73 -10.04 -1.51 8.84
C TYR A 73 -9.75 -0.01 8.98
N LEU A 74 -9.65 0.73 7.88
CA LEU A 74 -9.46 2.18 7.91
C LEU A 74 -10.63 2.92 8.59
N ALA A 75 -11.86 2.46 8.39
CA ALA A 75 -13.03 3.00 9.09
C ALA A 75 -12.96 2.74 10.60
N GLN A 76 -12.61 1.51 11.00
CA GLN A 76 -12.48 1.13 12.41
C GLN A 76 -11.43 1.96 13.16
N VAL A 77 -10.24 2.15 12.58
CA VAL A 77 -9.16 2.93 13.23
C VAL A 77 -9.43 4.44 13.25
N SER A 78 -10.43 4.92 12.50
CA SER A 78 -10.83 6.34 12.51
C SER A 78 -11.92 6.67 13.53
N HIS A 79 -12.64 5.66 14.02
CA HIS A 79 -13.75 5.80 14.96
C HIS A 79 -13.47 5.09 16.29
N SER A 80 -12.25 4.59 16.51
CA SER A 80 -11.93 3.87 17.74
C SER A 80 -12.02 4.82 18.94
N GLU A 81 -12.91 4.51 19.89
CA GLU A 81 -13.04 5.25 21.17
C GLU A 81 -11.72 5.29 21.97
N ASN A 82 -10.81 4.37 21.67
CA ASN A 82 -9.43 4.38 22.14
C ASN A 82 -8.52 4.83 21.00
N GLU A 83 -8.32 6.14 20.87
CA GLU A 83 -7.42 6.75 19.87
C GLU A 83 -6.00 6.16 19.94
N ASN A 84 -5.60 5.61 21.09
CA ASN A 84 -4.30 4.99 21.35
C ASN A 84 -4.33 3.45 21.35
N ALA A 85 -5.31 2.83 20.68
CA ALA A 85 -5.35 1.38 20.56
C ALA A 85 -4.08 0.87 19.83
N PRO A 86 -3.39 -0.14 20.37
CA PRO A 86 -2.19 -0.67 19.72
C PRO A 86 -2.54 -1.28 18.37
N CYS A 87 -1.66 -1.10 17.39
CA CYS A 87 -1.84 -1.63 16.04
C CYS A 87 -0.74 -2.63 15.69
N ASP A 88 -1.08 -3.61 14.85
CA ASP A 88 -0.10 -4.48 14.21
C ASP A 88 0.48 -3.77 12.98
N LEU A 89 1.77 -3.47 13.04
CA LEU A 89 2.49 -2.76 11.98
C LEU A 89 2.49 -3.52 10.65
N ALA A 90 2.46 -4.86 10.67
CA ALA A 90 2.39 -5.65 9.45
C ALA A 90 1.06 -5.45 8.73
N ARG A 91 -0.05 -5.48 9.47
CA ARG A 91 -1.40 -5.18 8.96
C ARG A 91 -1.51 -3.75 8.44
N VAL A 92 -0.90 -2.77 9.10
CA VAL A 92 -0.91 -1.37 8.65
C VAL A 92 -0.14 -1.21 7.33
N ALA A 93 1.05 -1.82 7.22
CA ALA A 93 1.87 -1.78 6.00
C ALA A 93 1.17 -2.46 4.81
N SER A 94 0.53 -3.61 5.01
CA SER A 94 -0.21 -4.31 3.96
C SER A 94 -1.45 -3.52 3.52
N THR A 95 -2.20 -2.96 4.47
CA THR A 95 -3.32 -2.05 4.21
C THR A 95 -2.87 -0.86 3.37
N PHE A 96 -1.76 -0.22 3.76
CA PHE A 96 -1.20 0.91 3.02
C PHE A 96 -0.87 0.52 1.57
N CYS A 97 -0.14 -0.58 1.37
CA CYS A 97 0.27 -1.03 0.03
C CYS A 97 -0.94 -1.26 -0.87
N LEU A 98 -1.99 -1.93 -0.36
CA LEU A 98 -3.21 -2.20 -1.11
C LEU A 98 -3.99 -0.92 -1.44
N MET A 99 -4.20 -0.04 -0.45
CA MET A 99 -4.98 1.17 -0.65
C MET A 99 -4.26 2.21 -1.51
N ALA A 100 -2.94 2.31 -1.41
CA ALA A 100 -2.12 3.24 -2.20
C ALA A 100 -1.74 2.69 -3.59
N ALA A 101 -2.02 1.42 -3.90
CA ALA A 101 -1.56 0.74 -5.12
C ALA A 101 -1.91 1.50 -6.41
N ARG A 102 -3.11 2.09 -6.50
CA ARG A 102 -3.49 2.90 -7.66
C ARG A 102 -2.62 4.14 -7.83
N ARG A 103 -2.42 4.87 -6.73
CA ARG A 103 -1.57 6.06 -6.71
C ARG A 103 -0.15 5.70 -7.12
N ALA A 104 0.38 4.58 -6.62
CA ALA A 104 1.67 4.06 -7.02
C ALA A 104 1.74 3.80 -8.53
N ARG A 105 0.77 3.09 -9.11
CA ARG A 105 0.71 2.87 -10.57
C ARG A 105 0.67 4.17 -11.38
N ALA A 106 -0.03 5.20 -10.90
CA ALA A 106 -0.12 6.49 -11.60
C ALA A 106 1.24 7.22 -11.70
N VAL A 107 2.19 6.89 -10.82
CA VAL A 107 3.59 7.39 -10.85
C VAL A 107 4.60 6.28 -11.15
N GLN A 108 4.12 5.17 -11.74
CA GLN A 108 4.92 4.00 -12.10
C GLN A 108 5.73 3.38 -10.94
N MET A 109 5.28 3.58 -9.71
CA MET A 109 5.84 2.93 -8.53
C MET A 109 5.16 1.59 -8.25
N VAL A 110 5.90 0.70 -7.59
CA VAL A 110 5.38 -0.57 -7.07
C VAL A 110 5.54 -0.57 -5.55
N LEU A 111 4.47 -0.91 -4.83
CA LEU A 111 4.49 -1.06 -3.38
C LEU A 111 4.29 -2.54 -3.05
N GLU A 112 5.19 -3.08 -2.25
CA GLU A 112 5.10 -4.44 -1.72
C GLU A 112 5.12 -4.40 -0.20
N CYS A 113 4.33 -5.27 0.43
CA CYS A 113 4.50 -5.60 1.83
C CYS A 113 5.18 -6.96 1.91
N ALA A 114 6.25 -7.08 2.69
CA ALA A 114 6.80 -8.40 3.01
C ALA A 114 5.91 -9.06 4.08
N ASP A 115 5.81 -10.39 4.01
CA ASP A 115 5.15 -11.16 5.05
C ASP A 115 5.93 -11.06 6.36
N SER A 116 5.21 -11.07 7.47
CA SER A 116 5.76 -11.12 8.82
C SER A 116 5.28 -12.39 9.50
N GLU A 117 6.19 -13.24 9.96
CA GLU A 117 5.82 -14.48 10.66
C GLU A 117 5.17 -14.21 12.02
N GLU A 118 5.58 -13.11 12.68
CA GLU A 118 5.02 -12.67 13.95
C GLU A 118 4.47 -11.23 13.83
N PRO A 119 3.34 -10.92 14.49
CA PRO A 119 2.80 -9.55 14.50
C PRO A 119 3.72 -8.62 15.30
N VAL A 120 3.97 -7.43 14.75
CA VAL A 120 4.78 -6.40 15.41
C VAL A 120 3.85 -5.32 15.93
N TRP A 121 3.47 -5.46 17.20
CA TRP A 121 2.59 -4.52 17.87
C TRP A 121 3.30 -3.21 18.20
N SER A 122 2.61 -2.10 17.97
CA SER A 122 3.01 -0.75 18.36
C SER A 122 1.88 -0.08 19.13
N ALA A 123 2.22 0.73 20.13
CA ALA A 123 1.25 1.56 20.86
C ALA A 123 0.81 2.81 20.06
N VAL A 124 1.44 3.07 18.91
CA VAL A 124 1.15 4.23 18.08
C VAL A 124 -0.10 4.00 17.25
N PRO A 125 -0.99 5.00 17.11
CA PRO A 125 -2.21 4.86 16.34
C PRO A 125 -1.93 4.50 14.87
N ALA A 126 -2.73 3.59 14.31
CA ALA A 126 -2.56 3.13 12.92
C ALA A 126 -2.59 4.28 11.91
N LEU A 127 -3.41 5.31 12.14
CA LEU A 127 -3.50 6.49 11.26
C LEU A 127 -2.19 7.28 11.19
N ALA A 128 -1.47 7.42 12.31
CA ALA A 128 -0.17 8.09 12.32
C ALA A 128 0.87 7.32 11.49
N VAL A 129 0.85 5.99 11.57
CA VAL A 129 1.71 5.12 10.74
C VAL A 129 1.34 5.25 9.25
N LEU A 130 0.05 5.17 8.91
CA LEU A 130 -0.42 5.35 7.52
C LEU A 130 -0.02 6.71 6.95
N ARG A 131 -0.07 7.77 7.77
CA ARG A 131 0.36 9.12 7.40
C ARG A 131 1.86 9.14 7.06
N ALA A 132 2.70 8.58 7.93
CA ALA A 132 4.13 8.51 7.70
C ALA A 132 4.47 7.73 6.42
N LEU A 133 3.82 6.59 6.19
CA LEU A 133 3.98 5.80 4.96
C LEU A 133 3.56 6.57 3.71
N LEU A 134 2.45 7.32 3.78
CA LEU A 134 1.97 8.13 2.66
C LEU A 134 2.89 9.33 2.38
N ASP A 135 3.48 9.94 3.40
CA ASP A 135 4.46 11.01 3.21
C ASP A 135 5.77 10.48 2.60
N ILE A 136 6.21 9.28 2.98
CA ILE A 136 7.35 8.58 2.36
C ILE A 136 7.06 8.28 0.88
N PHE A 137 5.86 7.77 0.60
CA PHE A 137 5.40 7.56 -0.77
C PHE A 137 5.42 8.86 -1.58
N ASP A 138 4.89 9.95 -1.03
CA ASP A 138 4.85 11.24 -1.71
C ASP A 138 6.26 11.80 -1.97
N LEU A 139 7.19 11.58 -1.05
CA LEU A 139 8.59 11.96 -1.24
C LEU A 139 9.20 11.20 -2.42
N CYS A 140 9.07 9.88 -2.46
CA CYS A 140 9.55 9.05 -3.56
C CYS A 140 8.86 9.40 -4.90
N ALA A 141 7.57 9.72 -4.87
CA ALA A 141 6.85 10.18 -6.05
C ALA A 141 7.35 11.55 -6.54
N SER A 142 7.72 12.45 -5.62
CA SER A 142 8.17 13.82 -5.96
C SER A 142 9.51 13.87 -6.70
N VAL A 143 10.36 12.84 -6.53
CA VAL A 143 11.64 12.70 -7.24
C VAL A 143 11.54 11.91 -8.54
N GLY A 144 10.32 11.68 -9.04
CA GLY A 144 10.06 11.07 -10.34
C GLY A 144 9.38 9.70 -10.31
N GLY A 145 9.10 9.13 -9.12
CA GLY A 145 8.46 7.82 -9.01
C GLY A 145 9.31 6.72 -9.66
N GLN A 146 8.70 5.77 -10.39
CA GLN A 146 9.42 4.67 -11.07
C GLN A 146 10.34 3.84 -10.16
N VAL A 147 9.93 3.64 -8.91
CA VAL A 147 10.67 2.86 -7.92
C VAL A 147 9.79 1.80 -7.29
N LYS A 148 10.42 0.70 -6.92
CA LYS A 148 9.83 -0.37 -6.14
C LYS A 148 10.19 -0.19 -4.67
N LEU A 149 9.18 0.03 -3.83
CA LEU A 149 9.32 0.12 -2.39
C LEU A 149 8.75 -1.15 -1.75
N ARG A 150 9.50 -1.73 -0.82
CA ARG A 150 9.03 -2.81 0.03
C ARG A 150 8.98 -2.35 1.47
N PHE A 151 7.86 -2.60 2.13
CA PHE A 151 7.63 -2.32 3.54
C PHE A 151 7.58 -3.64 4.30
N SER A 152 8.23 -3.71 5.45
CA SER A 152 8.08 -4.83 6.38
C SER A 152 8.03 -4.33 7.81
N ALA A 153 7.23 -5.00 8.63
CA ALA A 153 7.26 -4.72 10.06
C ALA A 153 8.52 -5.33 10.68
N GLY A 154 9.11 -4.65 11.66
CA GLY A 154 10.32 -5.14 12.29
C GLY A 154 10.66 -4.43 13.59
N ARG A 155 11.76 -4.89 14.20
CA ARG A 155 12.32 -4.28 15.40
C ARG A 155 13.79 -3.97 15.20
N GLN A 156 14.24 -2.81 15.64
CA GLN A 156 15.65 -2.43 15.70
C GLN A 156 15.99 -1.96 17.11
N ASN A 157 16.97 -2.57 17.79
CA ASN A 157 17.36 -2.22 19.17
C ASN A 157 16.18 -2.17 20.16
N LYS A 158 15.23 -3.12 20.06
CA LYS A 158 13.97 -3.20 20.82
C LYS A 158 12.91 -2.13 20.50
N VAL A 159 13.17 -1.27 19.52
CA VAL A 159 12.19 -0.30 19.01
C VAL A 159 11.43 -0.94 17.85
N GLU A 160 10.10 -0.94 17.92
CA GLU A 160 9.21 -1.33 16.83
C GLU A 160 9.15 -0.28 15.71
N GLY A 161 9.07 -0.75 14.46
CA GLY A 161 8.99 0.15 13.32
C GLY A 161 8.72 -0.54 12.00
N ILE A 162 8.73 0.27 10.94
CA ILE A 162 8.62 -0.20 9.57
C ILE A 162 9.99 -0.14 8.91
N ILE A 163 10.45 -1.25 8.38
CA ILE A 163 11.63 -1.33 7.51
C ILE A 163 11.17 -1.01 6.08
N ILE A 164 11.88 -0.09 5.43
CA ILE A 164 11.61 0.37 4.08
C ILE A 164 12.81 0.02 3.23
N GLU A 165 12.59 -0.75 2.17
CA GLU A 165 13.62 -1.15 1.21
C GLU A 165 13.30 -0.53 -0.15
N VAL A 166 14.28 0.15 -0.75
CA VAL A 166 14.18 0.63 -2.13
C VAL A 166 14.79 -0.45 -3.03
N CYS A 167 13.94 -1.34 -3.55
CA CYS A 167 14.38 -2.58 -4.17
C CYS A 167 15.00 -2.38 -5.56
N ASP A 168 14.33 -1.62 -6.42
CA ASP A 168 14.70 -1.44 -7.84
C ASP A 168 13.97 -0.23 -8.45
N GLY A 169 14.34 0.18 -9.65
CA GLY A 169 13.66 1.19 -10.44
C GLY A 169 14.59 2.27 -11.00
N ALA A 170 14.13 2.96 -12.04
CA ALA A 170 14.92 3.95 -12.77
C ALA A 170 15.37 5.13 -11.90
N ASN A 171 14.54 5.53 -10.93
CA ASN A 171 14.86 6.64 -10.01
C ASN A 171 15.28 6.15 -8.61
N ARG A 172 15.79 4.92 -8.49
CA ARG A 172 16.24 4.34 -7.21
C ARG A 172 17.18 5.27 -6.46
N ASP A 173 18.23 5.75 -7.12
CA ASP A 173 19.24 6.60 -6.47
C ASP A 173 18.67 7.95 -6.02
N MET A 174 17.74 8.52 -6.78
CA MET A 174 17.05 9.75 -6.40
C MET A 174 16.14 9.54 -5.19
N ALA A 175 15.41 8.42 -5.14
CA ALA A 175 14.59 8.04 -3.98
C ALA A 175 15.45 7.83 -2.73
N LEU A 176 16.59 7.15 -2.85
CA LEU A 176 17.54 6.97 -1.75
C LEU A 176 18.12 8.30 -1.26
N ALA A 177 18.51 9.19 -2.18
CA ALA A 177 18.99 10.52 -1.84
C ALA A 177 17.92 11.36 -1.13
N ALA A 178 16.65 11.23 -1.52
CA ALA A 178 15.54 11.90 -0.84
C ALA A 178 15.30 11.33 0.56
N LEU A 179 15.28 10.01 0.71
CA LEU A 179 15.05 9.33 2.00
C LEU A 179 16.19 9.57 3.01
N THR A 180 17.42 9.72 2.54
CA THR A 180 18.58 10.09 3.39
C THR A 180 18.60 11.58 3.78
N GLY A 181 17.67 12.39 3.27
CA GLY A 181 17.57 13.82 3.58
C GLY A 181 18.62 14.69 2.87
N SER A 182 19.13 14.26 1.71
CA SER A 182 20.09 15.04 0.94
C SER A 182 19.57 16.46 0.67
N PRO A 183 20.33 17.53 1.02
CA PRO A 183 19.88 18.90 0.90
C PRO A 183 19.64 19.35 -0.55
N LEU A 184 20.18 18.63 -1.54
CA LEU A 184 20.06 18.96 -2.96
C LEU A 184 18.65 18.76 -3.55
N LEU A 185 17.76 18.03 -2.87
CA LEU A 185 16.42 17.67 -3.38
C LEU A 185 15.27 18.28 -2.57
N ASN A 186 15.56 19.00 -1.48
CA ASN A 186 14.54 19.41 -0.50
C ASN A 186 14.07 20.86 -0.72
N ALA A 187 13.03 21.05 -1.53
CA ALA A 187 12.34 22.34 -1.70
C ALA A 187 11.11 22.52 -0.76
N ARG A 188 10.75 21.51 0.05
CA ARG A 188 9.62 21.55 0.99
C ARG A 188 10.09 21.48 2.46
N PRO A 189 9.32 22.05 3.41
CA PRO A 189 9.56 21.85 4.84
C PRO A 189 9.54 20.35 5.17
N ARG A 190 10.53 19.92 5.96
CA ARG A 190 10.78 18.51 6.28
C ARG A 190 9.63 17.96 7.15
N PRO A 191 9.02 16.82 6.79
CA PRO A 191 8.09 16.13 7.69
C PRO A 191 8.79 15.61 8.96
N GLY A 192 8.07 15.52 10.07
CA GLY A 192 8.58 15.00 11.35
C GLY A 192 9.18 13.60 11.26
N TRP A 193 8.60 12.72 10.42
CA TRP A 193 9.09 11.36 10.25
C TRP A 193 10.52 11.27 9.69
N GLN A 194 11.04 12.28 8.99
CA GLN A 194 12.40 12.23 8.43
C GLN A 194 13.48 12.17 9.51
N ALA A 195 13.22 12.75 10.69
CA ALA A 195 14.12 12.61 11.84
C ALA A 195 14.10 11.19 12.43
N LEU A 196 13.07 10.40 12.10
CA LEU A 196 12.83 9.05 12.60
C LEU A 196 13.26 7.96 11.61
N LEU A 197 13.57 8.35 10.37
CA LEU A 197 14.04 7.45 9.33
C LEU A 197 15.55 7.29 9.44
N MET A 198 16.00 6.14 9.91
CA MET A 198 17.41 5.83 10.08
C MET A 198 17.90 4.93 8.95
N PRO A 199 19.04 5.24 8.29
CA PRO A 199 19.62 4.32 7.32
C PRO A 199 20.08 3.05 8.02
N TRP A 200 19.67 1.90 7.50
CA TRP A 200 20.15 0.61 7.95
C TRP A 200 21.57 0.41 7.42
N ARG A 201 22.50 -0.01 8.28
CA ARG A 201 23.91 -0.23 7.91
C ARG A 201 24.10 -1.57 7.17
N ASP A 202 23.40 -1.75 6.05
CA ASP A 202 23.43 -2.97 5.22
C ASP A 202 23.52 -2.58 3.73
N PRO A 203 24.27 -3.31 2.89
CA PRO A 203 24.26 -3.15 1.42
C PRO A 203 22.87 -3.15 0.76
N ALA A 204 21.85 -3.71 1.40
CA ALA A 204 20.47 -3.73 0.88
C ALA A 204 19.75 -2.36 0.84
N GLN A 205 20.40 -1.26 1.24
CA GLN A 205 19.85 0.11 1.17
C GLN A 205 18.46 0.23 1.80
N ARG A 206 18.36 -0.28 3.04
CA ARG A 206 17.14 -0.27 3.85
C ARG A 206 17.14 0.93 4.77
N PHE A 207 15.95 1.35 5.18
CA PHE A 207 15.72 2.37 6.18
C PHE A 207 14.81 1.82 7.26
N PHE A 208 15.01 2.26 8.50
CA PHE A 208 14.14 1.95 9.61
C PHE A 208 13.37 3.20 10.00
N LEU A 209 12.06 3.17 9.84
CA LEU A 209 11.15 4.18 10.36
C LEU A 209 10.78 3.79 11.79
N SER A 210 11.36 4.48 12.77
CA SER A 210 10.94 4.34 14.16
C SER A 210 9.54 4.93 14.35
N ILE A 211 8.58 4.09 14.72
CA ILE A 211 7.19 4.50 14.82
C ILE A 211 6.88 5.13 16.17
N SER A 212 7.58 4.74 17.24
CA SER A 212 7.36 5.21 18.62
C SER A 212 7.42 6.75 18.76
N ALA A 213 8.10 7.44 17.84
CA ALA A 213 8.21 8.89 17.82
C ALA A 213 7.27 9.58 16.80
N CYS A 214 6.48 8.83 16.01
CA CYS A 214 5.41 9.40 15.18
C CYS A 214 4.21 9.87 16.00
N GLY A 215 4.07 9.42 17.25
CA GLY A 215 2.97 9.80 18.16
C GLY A 215 3.26 11.00 19.05
N SER A 216 4.42 11.67 18.91
CA SER A 216 4.82 12.80 19.77
C SER A 216 4.68 14.18 19.10
N GLU A 217 4.08 14.25 17.91
CA GLU A 217 3.78 15.53 17.24
C GLU A 217 2.32 15.92 17.53
N ASP A 218 2.12 16.45 18.74
CA ASP A 218 0.99 17.33 19.09
C ASP A 218 1.45 18.80 19.08
#